data_AF-A0A373NTJ3-F1
#
_entry.id   AF-A0A373NTJ3-F1
#
_cell.length_a   1.000
_cell.length_b   1.000
_cell.length_c   1.000
_cell.angle_alpha   90.00
_cell.angle_beta   90.00
_cell.angle_gamma   90.00
#
_symmetry.space_group_name_H-M   'P 1'
#
loop_
_entity.id
_entity.type
_entity.pdbx_description
1 polymer ?
#
loop_
_entity_poly.entity_id
_entity_poly.type
_entity_poly.pdbx_seq_one_letter_code
_entity_poly.pdbx_strand_id
1 'polypeptide(L)' 'MGCKLCYSVCPQKCIDISKIPVEIDQNHCLHCGRCVETCPAQAIMKRGQ' A
#
# COMPACT_ATOMS: atom_id res chain seq x y z
N MET A 1 14.66 -3.43 -4.22
CA MET A 1 14.13 -4.37 -3.20
C MET A 1 12.97 -3.69 -2.50
N GLY A 2 11.76 -4.27 -2.51
CA GLY A 2 10.62 -3.71 -1.78
C GLY A 2 10.68 -4.04 -0.28
N CYS A 3 10.44 -3.06 0.59
CA CYS A 3 10.53 -3.21 2.05
C CYS A 3 9.31 -3.90 2.70
N LYS A 4 8.21 -4.09 1.96
CA LYS A 4 6.96 -4.75 2.40
C LYS A 4 6.25 -4.08 3.59
N LEU A 5 6.66 -2.87 3.99
CA LEU A 5 6.05 -2.15 5.11
C LEU A 5 4.57 -1.81 4.88
N CYS A 6 4.23 -1.40 3.65
CA CYS A 6 2.85 -1.09 3.28
C CYS A 6 1.89 -2.26 3.53
N TYR A 7 2.33 -3.50 3.27
CA TYR A 7 1.56 -4.71 3.50
C TYR A 7 1.37 -4.97 5.00
N SER A 8 2.43 -4.81 5.80
CA SER A 8 2.40 -5.03 7.24
C SER A 8 1.42 -4.09 7.96
N VAL A 9 1.38 -2.81 7.56
CA VAL A 9 0.49 -1.82 8.17
C VAL A 9 -0.95 -1.86 7.64
N CYS A 10 -1.20 -2.57 6.52
CA CYS A 10 -2.50 -2.61 5.89
C CYS A 10 -3.43 -3.54 6.69
N PRO A 11 -4.48 -3.02 7.34
CA PRO A 11 -5.37 -3.85 8.17
C PRO A 11 -6.15 -4.87 7.35
N GLN A 12 -6.43 -4.56 6.08
CA GLN A 12 -7.14 -5.46 5.16
C GLN A 12 -6.19 -6.43 4.44
N LYS A 13 -4.86 -6.26 4.58
CA LYS A 13 -3.85 -7.03 3.84
C LYS A 13 -4.11 -7.11 2.32
N CYS A 14 -4.70 -6.05 1.75
CA CYS A 14 -5.13 -5.98 0.36
C CYS A 14 -4.01 -5.54 -0.61
N ILE A 15 -2.74 -5.67 -0.23
CA ILE A 15 -1.59 -5.25 -1.03
C ILE A 15 -0.86 -6.48 -1.53
N ASP A 16 -0.81 -6.66 -2.85
CA ASP A 16 -0.07 -7.75 -3.47
C ASP A 16 1.41 -7.40 -3.54
N ILE A 17 2.21 -8.07 -2.70
CA ILE A 17 3.67 -7.92 -2.64
C ILE A 17 4.42 -8.88 -3.58
N SER A 18 3.70 -9.72 -4.33
CA SER A 18 4.28 -10.63 -5.32
C SER A 18 4.55 -9.91 -6.64
N LYS A 19 3.80 -8.83 -6.91
CA LYS A 19 3.98 -7.96 -8.07
C LYS A 19 4.95 -6.80 -7.82
N ILE A 20 5.62 -6.36 -8.88
CA ILE A 20 6.54 -5.23 -8.88
C ILE A 20 6.18 -4.33 -10.08
N PRO A 21 5.67 -3.10 -9.86
CA PRO A 21 5.36 -2.49 -8.57
C PRO A 21 4.25 -3.24 -7.82
N VAL A 22 4.22 -3.11 -6.49
CA VAL A 22 3.17 -3.70 -5.66
C VAL A 22 1.81 -3.12 -6.05
N GLU A 23 0.79 -3.96 -6.12
CA GLU A 23 -0.57 -3.54 -6.47
C GLU A 23 -1.46 -3.54 -5.23
N ILE A 24 -2.27 -2.51 -5.06
CA ILE A 24 -3.25 -2.42 -3.97
C ILE A 24 -4.61 -2.73 -4.57
N ASP A 25 -5.25 -3.81 -4.10
CA ASP A 25 -6.62 -4.13 -4.48
C ASP A 25 -7.56 -3.06 -3.91
N GLN A 26 -8.13 -2.24 -4.80
CA GLN A 26 -8.98 -1.12 -4.43
C GLN A 26 -10.35 -1.56 -3.92
N ASN A 27 -10.82 -2.77 -4.28
CA ASN A 27 -12.11 -3.28 -3.82
C ASN A 27 -12.11 -3.54 -2.32
N HIS A 28 -10.98 -3.99 -1.76
CA HIS A 28 -10.80 -4.22 -0.32
C HIS A 28 -10.05 -3.06 0.38
N CYS A 29 -9.67 -2.01 -0.34
CA CYS A 29 -8.95 -0.88 0.25
C CYS A 29 -9.91 0.04 1.01
N LEU A 30 -9.69 0.21 2.32
CA LEU A 30 -10.45 1.18 3.14
C LEU A 30 -10.01 2.64 2.95
N HIS A 31 -9.06 2.90 2.06
CA HIS A 31 -8.46 4.23 1.86
C HIS A 31 -7.91 4.89 3.15
N CYS A 32 -7.50 4.08 4.13
CA CYS A 32 -7.06 4.55 5.45
C CYS A 32 -5.75 5.36 5.43
N GLY A 33 -4.95 5.29 4.37
CA GLY A 33 -3.74 6.10 4.20
C GLY A 33 -2.47 5.60 4.89
N ARG A 34 -2.55 4.59 5.77
CA ARG A 34 -1.38 4.06 6.51
C ARG A 34 -0.23 3.62 5.62
N CYS A 35 -0.53 3.02 4.47
CA CYS A 35 0.47 2.58 3.50
C CYS A 35 1.28 3.76 2.93
N VAL A 36 0.66 4.93 2.76
CA VAL A 36 1.32 6.16 2.31
C VAL A 36 2.24 6.70 3.39
N GLU A 37 1.73 6.80 4.63
CA GLU A 37 2.47 7.34 5.78
C GLU A 37 3.71 6.51 6.14
N THR A 38 3.62 5.17 6.02
CA THR A 38 4.75 4.28 6.34
C THR A 38 5.77 4.16 5.22
N CYS A 39 5.43 4.53 3.97
CA CYS A 39 6.29 4.23 2.82
C CYS A 39 7.48 5.20 2.79
N PRO A 40 8.72 4.75 3.09
CA PRO A 40 9.88 5.65 3.11
C PRO A 40 10.26 6.15 1.72
N ALA A 41 9.88 5.40 0.68
CA ALA A 41 10.09 5.77 -0.72
C ALA A 41 8.98 6.68 -1.26
N GLN A 42 7.95 6.98 -0.47
CA GLN A 42 6.76 7.73 -0.89
C GLN A 42 6.15 7.23 -2.21
N ALA A 43 6.26 5.92 -2.46
CA ALA A 43 5.88 5.28 -3.72
C ALA A 43 4.36 5.06 -3.85
N ILE A 44 3.59 5.39 -2.83
CA ILE A 44 2.14 5.17 -2.77
C ILE A 44 1.48 6.54 -2.64
N MET A 45 0.52 6.84 -3.51
CA MET A 45 -0.27 8.08 -3.50
C MET A 45 -1.74 7.76 -3.24
N LYS A 46 -2.44 8.65 -2.51
CA LYS A 46 -3.90 8.57 -2.38
C LYS A 46 -4.53 9.06 -3.69
N ARG A 47 -5.43 8.26 -4.29
CA ARG A 47 -6.26 8.73 -5.40
C ARG A 47 -7.31 9.72 -4.85
N GLY A 48 -7.37 10.92 -5.43
CA GLY A 48 -8.36 11.94 -5.05
C GLY A 48 -7.80 13.16 -4.29
N GLN A 49 -6.48 13.37 -4.33
CA GLN A 49 -5.83 14.63 -3.92
C GLN A 49 -5.09 15.25 -5.11
#